data_AF-A0A7K6VZH1-F1
#
_entry.id   AF-A0A7K6VZH1-F1
#
_cell.length_a   1.000
_cell.length_b   1.000
_cell.length_c   1.000
_cell.angle_alpha   90.00
_cell.angle_beta   90.00
_cell.angle_gamma   90.00
#
_symmetry.space_group_name_H-M   'P 1'
#
loop_
_entity.id
_entity.type
_entity.pdbx_description
1 polymer ?
#
loop_
_entity_poly.entity_id
_entity_poly.type
_entity_poly.pdbx_seq_one_letter_code
_entity_poly.pdbx_strand_id
1 'polypeptide(L)'
;EGEGKIWLSDLNCKGTEASLTECEAKPWGDNICNHVEDASVECSEIPEPGPIRLVGGPNRCAGRVEVLHEEQWGSVCHDDWDLNDAQVVCKQLGCGDAVLAPTGAKFGRGFGTIWLDDVNCTGVEAALSECPARPWGDHNCYHGEDASAVCSGNP
;
A
#
# COMPACT_ATOMS: atom_id res chain seq x y z
N GLU A 1 15.90 -25.54 -7.85
CA GLU A 1 17.31 -25.64 -7.43
C GLU A 1 18.06 -24.49 -8.07
N GLY A 2 18.86 -23.79 -7.29
CA GLY A 2 19.76 -22.76 -7.81
C GLY A 2 20.96 -23.37 -8.53
N GLU A 3 21.81 -22.49 -9.04
CA GLU A 3 23.10 -22.85 -9.62
C GLU A 3 24.19 -21.94 -9.07
N GLY A 4 25.44 -22.43 -9.03
CA GLY A 4 26.61 -21.65 -8.66
C GLY A 4 27.02 -21.81 -7.19
N LYS A 5 27.46 -20.71 -6.56
CA LYS A 5 28.01 -20.76 -5.19
C LYS A 5 26.92 -20.45 -4.16
N ILE A 6 26.81 -21.29 -3.14
CA ILE A 6 25.99 -21.02 -1.95
C ILE A 6 26.79 -20.11 -1.01
N TRP A 7 26.27 -18.93 -0.71
CA TRP A 7 27.00 -17.87 0.01
C TRP A 7 26.71 -17.84 1.51
N LEU A 8 25.47 -18.16 1.91
CA LEU A 8 25.01 -18.07 3.30
C LEU A 8 24.48 -19.42 3.75
N SER A 9 24.79 -19.77 4.99
CA SER A 9 24.28 -20.96 5.67
C SER A 9 24.19 -20.69 7.18
N ASP A 10 23.34 -21.46 7.88
CA ASP A 10 23.14 -21.34 9.33
C ASP A 10 22.78 -19.90 9.76
N LEU A 11 21.92 -19.23 8.98
CA LEU A 11 21.40 -17.90 9.31
C LEU A 11 20.57 -17.97 10.60
N ASN A 12 20.93 -17.16 11.59
CA ASN A 12 20.25 -17.03 12.86
C ASN A 12 19.96 -15.55 13.14
N CYS A 13 18.89 -15.04 12.54
CA CYS A 13 18.45 -13.67 12.71
C CYS A 13 17.65 -13.49 14.01
N LYS A 14 17.78 -12.33 14.66
CA LYS A 14 16.95 -11.91 15.81
C LYS A 14 15.59 -11.37 15.39
N GLY A 15 15.46 -10.94 14.15
CA GLY A 15 14.25 -10.33 13.57
C GLY A 15 14.23 -8.80 13.66
N THR A 16 15.34 -8.16 14.01
CA THR A 16 15.47 -6.69 14.07
C THR A 16 16.49 -6.14 13.09
N GLU A 17 17.21 -7.03 12.40
CA GLU A 17 18.18 -6.72 11.36
C GLU A 17 17.49 -6.09 10.15
N ALA A 18 18.15 -5.13 9.50
CA ALA A 18 17.63 -4.51 8.28
C ALA A 18 17.89 -5.36 7.02
N SER A 19 18.80 -6.34 7.11
CA SER A 19 19.23 -7.19 6.01
C SER A 19 19.73 -8.55 6.51
N LEU A 20 19.60 -9.60 5.69
CA LEU A 20 20.14 -10.94 5.99
C LEU A 20 21.67 -10.95 6.18
N THR A 21 22.39 -9.97 5.65
CA THR A 21 23.84 -9.85 5.83
C THR A 21 24.25 -9.41 7.24
N GLU A 22 23.31 -8.88 8.02
CA GLU A 22 23.53 -8.45 9.42
C GLU A 22 23.22 -9.56 10.43
N CYS A 23 22.58 -10.64 9.99
CA CYS A 23 22.27 -11.78 10.85
C CYS A 23 23.54 -12.55 11.25
N GLU A 24 23.49 -13.20 12.40
CA GLU A 24 24.53 -14.14 12.79
C GLU A 24 24.51 -15.34 11.82
N ALA A 25 25.67 -15.66 11.24
CA ALA A 25 25.80 -16.73 10.25
C ALA A 25 27.22 -17.29 10.22
N LYS A 26 27.41 -18.41 9.53
CA LYS A 26 28.76 -18.90 9.18
C LYS A 26 29.49 -17.96 8.22
N PRO A 27 30.84 -18.02 8.15
CA PRO A 27 31.61 -17.26 7.18
C PRO A 27 31.12 -17.48 5.75
N TRP A 28 31.21 -16.43 4.93
CA TRP A 28 30.63 -16.44 3.59
C TRP A 28 31.25 -17.50 2.68
N GLY A 29 30.39 -18.37 2.16
CA GLY A 29 30.79 -19.49 1.30
C GLY A 29 31.52 -20.62 2.04
N ASP A 30 31.51 -20.63 3.37
CA ASP A 30 31.98 -21.74 4.20
C ASP A 30 30.80 -22.60 4.64
N ASN A 31 30.38 -23.50 3.75
CA ASN A 31 29.28 -24.42 3.99
C ASN A 31 29.49 -25.74 3.22
N ILE A 32 28.73 -26.75 3.63
CA ILE A 32 28.69 -28.08 2.99
C ILE A 32 27.35 -28.33 2.27
N CYS A 33 26.56 -27.27 2.10
CA CYS A 33 25.23 -27.36 1.51
C CYS A 33 25.32 -27.62 0.01
N ASN A 34 24.23 -28.15 -0.55
CA ASN A 34 24.03 -28.27 -1.99
C ASN A 34 22.70 -27.62 -2.42
N HIS A 35 22.45 -27.48 -3.73
CA HIS A 35 21.30 -26.73 -4.25
C HIS A 35 19.93 -27.38 -4.00
N VAL A 36 19.89 -28.62 -3.52
CA VAL A 36 18.64 -29.24 -3.01
C VAL A 36 18.22 -28.58 -1.69
N GLU A 37 19.17 -27.97 -0.98
CA GLU A 37 18.98 -27.30 0.32
C GLU A 37 18.86 -25.77 0.20
N ASP A 38 18.74 -25.24 -1.02
CA ASP A 38 18.55 -23.81 -1.23
C ASP A 38 17.26 -23.35 -0.55
N ALA A 39 17.40 -22.41 0.39
CA ALA A 39 16.27 -21.87 1.11
C ALA A 39 15.43 -20.95 0.21
N SER A 40 14.11 -21.10 0.28
CA SER A 40 13.14 -20.19 -0.33
C SER A 40 12.27 -19.57 0.76
N VAL A 41 11.82 -18.33 0.52
CA VAL A 41 10.81 -17.68 1.35
C VAL A 41 9.57 -17.42 0.50
N GLU A 42 8.41 -17.72 1.08
CA GLU A 42 7.12 -17.20 0.62
C GLU A 42 6.74 -16.11 1.62
N CYS A 43 6.80 -14.86 1.19
CA CYS A 43 6.35 -13.75 2.00
C CYS A 43 4.82 -13.68 1.93
N SER A 44 4.14 -13.39 3.04
CA SER A 44 2.78 -12.89 2.96
C SER A 44 2.80 -11.57 2.21
N GLU A 45 2.00 -11.40 1.16
CA GLU A 45 1.93 -10.14 0.39
C GLU A 45 1.33 -8.96 1.17
N ILE A 46 1.07 -9.10 2.48
CA ILE A 46 0.49 -8.07 3.35
C ILE A 46 1.18 -8.18 4.72
N PRO A 47 1.86 -7.13 5.23
CA PRO A 47 1.27 -5.82 5.49
C PRO A 47 2.19 -4.66 5.10
N GLU A 48 2.22 -4.34 3.81
CA GLU A 48 2.38 -2.95 3.41
C GLU A 48 0.97 -2.33 3.39
N PRO A 49 0.79 -1.03 3.67
CA PRO A 49 -0.45 -0.31 3.40
C PRO A 49 -1.04 -0.80 2.06
N GLY A 50 -2.25 -1.36 2.05
CA GLY A 50 -2.82 -1.95 0.83
C GLY A 50 -2.62 -1.00 -0.37
N PRO A 51 -2.14 -1.46 -1.54
CA PRO A 51 -1.69 -0.56 -2.60
C PRO A 51 -2.77 0.45 -2.98
N ILE A 52 -2.41 1.72 -3.02
CA ILE A 52 -3.28 2.80 -3.48
C ILE A 52 -2.73 3.48 -4.72
N ARG A 53 -3.61 4.07 -5.53
CA ARG A 53 -3.23 4.89 -6.68
C ARG A 53 -4.20 6.05 -6.92
N LEU A 54 -3.70 7.09 -7.60
CA LEU A 54 -4.50 8.21 -8.08
C LEU A 54 -4.69 8.12 -9.59
N VAL A 55 -5.95 8.14 -10.04
CA VAL A 55 -6.32 7.95 -11.46
C VAL A 55 -7.07 9.16 -12.02
N GLY A 56 -6.85 9.46 -13.29
CA GLY A 56 -7.63 10.47 -14.03
C GLY A 56 -7.25 11.93 -13.74
N GLY A 57 -6.26 12.18 -12.88
CA GLY A 57 -5.72 13.52 -12.68
C GLY A 57 -4.49 13.83 -13.54
N PRO A 58 -3.98 15.08 -13.45
CA PRO A 58 -2.93 15.59 -14.33
C PRO A 58 -1.55 14.97 -14.09
N ASN A 59 -1.31 14.32 -12.94
CA ASN A 59 -0.04 13.71 -12.56
C ASN A 59 -0.27 12.61 -11.51
N ARG A 60 0.81 11.95 -11.06
CA ARG A 60 0.74 10.84 -10.09
C ARG A 60 0.23 11.24 -8.68
N CYS A 61 0.19 12.54 -8.37
CA CYS A 61 -0.14 13.10 -7.06
C CYS A 61 -1.50 13.82 -7.06
N ALA A 62 -2.34 13.61 -8.08
CA ALA A 62 -3.70 14.11 -8.13
C ALA A 62 -4.60 13.12 -8.89
N GLY A 63 -5.79 12.82 -8.38
CA GLY A 63 -6.73 11.93 -9.05
C GLY A 63 -7.81 11.35 -8.15
N ARG A 64 -8.66 10.51 -8.73
CA ARG A 64 -9.58 9.61 -8.01
C ARG A 64 -8.77 8.60 -7.22
N VAL A 65 -9.15 8.37 -5.96
CA VAL A 65 -8.50 7.37 -5.10
C VAL A 65 -9.02 5.99 -5.44
N GLU A 66 -8.09 5.07 -5.72
CA GLU A 66 -8.39 3.64 -5.87
C GLU A 66 -7.48 2.84 -4.96
N VAL A 67 -8.04 1.77 -4.38
CA VAL A 67 -7.37 0.84 -3.47
C VAL A 67 -7.40 -0.57 -4.05
N LEU A 68 -6.33 -1.34 -3.84
CA LEU A 68 -6.26 -2.74 -4.21
C LEU A 68 -6.69 -3.60 -3.02
N HIS A 69 -7.76 -4.38 -3.19
CA HIS A 69 -8.26 -5.33 -2.20
C HIS A 69 -8.73 -6.59 -2.92
N GLU A 70 -8.43 -7.77 -2.36
CA GLU A 70 -8.73 -9.07 -3.00
C GLU A 70 -8.28 -9.13 -4.48
N GLU A 71 -7.05 -8.66 -4.76
CA GLU A 71 -6.45 -8.61 -6.11
C GLU A 71 -7.21 -7.72 -7.13
N GLN A 72 -8.18 -6.93 -6.68
CA GLN A 72 -9.02 -6.09 -7.53
C GLN A 72 -8.96 -4.61 -7.12
N TRP A 73 -8.75 -3.74 -8.10
CA TRP A 73 -8.85 -2.29 -7.90
C TRP A 73 -10.32 -1.87 -7.76
N GLY A 74 -10.59 -1.05 -6.75
CA GLY A 74 -11.89 -0.42 -6.55
C GLY A 74 -11.75 1.01 -6.04
N SER A 75 -12.83 1.79 -6.14
CA SER A 75 -12.86 3.19 -5.70
C SER A 75 -13.18 3.32 -4.21
N VAL A 76 -13.08 4.54 -3.70
CA VAL A 76 -13.45 4.93 -2.34
C VAL A 76 -14.64 5.90 -2.44
N CYS A 77 -15.67 5.72 -1.61
CA CYS A 77 -16.76 6.69 -1.51
C CYS A 77 -16.29 7.99 -0.83
N HIS A 78 -16.93 9.12 -1.15
CA HIS A 78 -16.63 10.41 -0.55
C HIS A 78 -17.46 10.75 0.70
N ASP A 79 -18.31 9.84 1.17
CA ASP A 79 -19.02 10.04 2.43
C ASP A 79 -17.99 10.13 3.57
N ASP A 80 -18.11 11.19 4.38
CA ASP A 80 -17.13 11.66 5.36
C ASP A 80 -15.72 12.01 4.87
N TRP A 81 -15.45 11.90 3.56
CA TRP A 81 -14.13 12.14 2.96
C TRP A 81 -13.65 13.60 3.11
N ASP A 82 -12.53 13.78 3.82
CA ASP A 82 -11.98 15.09 4.16
C ASP A 82 -10.46 15.21 3.87
N LEU A 83 -9.88 16.33 4.33
CA LEU A 83 -8.46 16.62 4.14
C LEU A 83 -7.54 15.69 4.93
N ASN A 84 -7.97 15.12 6.05
CA ASN A 84 -7.19 14.16 6.82
C ASN A 84 -7.09 12.83 6.06
N ASP A 85 -8.16 12.39 5.42
CA ASP A 85 -8.14 11.19 4.57
C ASP A 85 -7.20 11.37 3.38
N ALA A 86 -7.33 12.51 2.70
CA ALA A 86 -6.43 12.88 1.62
C ALA A 86 -4.98 13.00 2.11
N GLN A 87 -4.72 13.44 3.35
CA GLN A 87 -3.38 13.53 3.91
C GLN A 87 -2.74 12.15 4.06
N VAL A 88 -3.49 11.15 4.51
CA VAL A 88 -3.01 9.76 4.60
C VAL A 88 -2.67 9.24 3.20
N VAL A 89 -3.54 9.46 2.21
CA VAL A 89 -3.27 9.11 0.80
C VAL A 89 -1.99 9.76 0.28
N CYS A 90 -1.82 11.06 0.50
CA CYS A 90 -0.67 11.81 -0.01
C CYS A 90 0.65 11.39 0.66
N LYS A 91 0.63 11.11 1.97
CA LYS A 91 1.77 10.55 2.70
C LYS A 91 2.12 9.15 2.23
N GLN A 92 1.13 8.26 2.12
CA GLN A 92 1.31 6.88 1.69
C GLN A 92 1.91 6.80 0.26
N LEU A 93 1.58 7.75 -0.61
CA LEU A 93 2.12 7.84 -1.98
C LEU A 93 3.47 8.58 -2.09
N GLY A 94 3.99 9.16 -1.00
CA GLY A 94 5.18 10.01 -1.03
C GLY A 94 5.00 11.23 -1.95
N CYS A 95 3.83 11.87 -1.87
CA CYS A 95 3.43 13.03 -2.66
C CYS A 95 3.36 14.34 -1.84
N GLY A 96 3.85 14.30 -0.59
CA GLY A 96 3.82 15.42 0.35
C GLY A 96 2.47 15.59 1.03
N ASP A 97 2.13 16.84 1.34
CA ASP A 97 0.88 17.19 2.02
C ASP A 97 -0.35 17.20 1.10
N ALA A 98 -1.52 16.94 1.68
CA ALA A 98 -2.79 17.11 1.02
C ALA A 98 -3.11 18.59 0.81
N VAL A 99 -3.55 18.92 -0.40
CA VAL A 99 -3.97 20.26 -0.80
C VAL A 99 -5.50 20.31 -0.92
N LEU A 100 -6.11 19.27 -1.49
CA LEU A 100 -7.57 19.15 -1.62
C LEU A 100 -8.03 17.70 -1.46
N ALA A 101 -9.27 17.55 -0.99
CA ALA A 101 -10.03 16.30 -0.97
C ALA A 101 -11.31 16.46 -1.83
N PRO A 102 -11.23 16.46 -3.17
CA PRO A 102 -12.42 16.68 -4.01
C PRO A 102 -13.41 15.51 -3.92
N THR A 103 -14.70 15.85 -3.90
CA THR A 103 -15.82 14.89 -3.91
C THR A 103 -16.52 14.87 -5.28
N GLY A 104 -17.55 14.05 -5.45
CA GLY A 104 -18.40 14.03 -6.65
C GLY A 104 -17.72 13.54 -7.92
N ALA A 105 -16.78 12.59 -7.81
CA ALA A 105 -16.04 12.02 -8.94
C ALA A 105 -15.32 13.07 -9.82
N LYS A 106 -14.67 14.06 -9.20
CA LYS A 106 -14.00 15.20 -9.87
C LYS A 106 -13.03 14.78 -10.97
N PHE A 107 -12.30 13.68 -10.79
CA PHE A 107 -11.35 13.12 -11.75
C PHE A 107 -11.94 11.97 -12.58
N GLY A 108 -13.26 11.95 -12.70
CA GLY A 108 -14.01 10.93 -13.39
C GLY A 108 -14.43 9.80 -12.47
N ARG A 109 -15.48 9.10 -12.90
CA ARG A 109 -16.05 7.93 -12.22
C ARG A 109 -15.13 6.72 -12.35
N GLY A 110 -15.04 5.95 -11.29
CA GLY A 110 -14.49 4.61 -11.26
C GLY A 110 -15.43 3.61 -11.94
N PHE A 111 -15.01 2.36 -11.89
CA PHE A 111 -15.75 1.23 -12.43
C PHE A 111 -15.60 0.03 -11.49
N GLY A 112 -16.63 -0.80 -11.42
CA GLY A 112 -16.59 -2.03 -10.65
C GLY A 112 -16.94 -1.80 -9.19
N THR A 113 -16.11 -2.31 -8.28
CA THR A 113 -16.37 -2.32 -6.84
C THR A 113 -15.99 -0.98 -6.20
N ILE A 114 -16.78 -0.53 -5.24
CA ILE A 114 -16.38 0.52 -4.29
C ILE A 114 -15.97 -0.20 -3.01
N TRP A 115 -14.71 -0.05 -2.61
CA TRP A 115 -14.13 -0.85 -1.54
C TRP A 115 -14.28 -0.24 -0.16
N LEU A 116 -14.20 1.09 -0.07
CA LEU A 116 -14.21 1.82 1.19
C LEU A 116 -15.32 2.86 1.20
N ASP A 117 -15.95 3.00 2.35
CA ASP A 117 -17.05 3.93 2.65
C ASP A 117 -16.94 4.41 4.10
N ASP A 118 -17.43 5.62 4.39
CA ASP A 118 -17.27 6.37 5.64
C ASP A 118 -15.83 6.35 6.18
N VAL A 119 -14.85 6.62 5.32
CA VAL A 119 -13.44 6.70 5.73
C VAL A 119 -13.25 7.93 6.62
N ASN A 120 -12.66 7.73 7.80
CA ASN A 120 -12.55 8.78 8.81
C ASN A 120 -11.17 8.74 9.50
N CYS A 121 -10.13 9.07 8.73
CA CYS A 121 -8.76 9.16 9.20
C CYS A 121 -8.56 10.33 10.16
N THR A 122 -7.59 10.18 11.07
CA THR A 122 -7.07 11.27 11.90
C THR A 122 -5.96 12.07 11.20
N GLY A 123 -5.42 11.57 10.08
CA GLY A 123 -4.39 12.20 9.26
C GLY A 123 -2.95 11.78 9.63
N VAL A 124 -2.80 10.89 10.61
CA VAL A 124 -1.51 10.39 11.10
C VAL A 124 -1.28 8.91 10.81
N GLU A 125 -2.29 8.21 10.32
CA GLU A 125 -2.22 6.82 9.87
C GLU A 125 -1.13 6.67 8.79
N ALA A 126 -0.46 5.51 8.79
CA ALA A 126 0.54 5.20 7.78
C ALA A 126 -0.11 4.76 6.46
N ALA A 127 -1.34 4.24 6.54
CA ALA A 127 -2.09 3.65 5.45
C ALA A 127 -3.56 4.09 5.46
N LEU A 128 -4.16 4.23 4.28
CA LEU A 128 -5.60 4.45 4.19
C LEU A 128 -6.41 3.27 4.78
N SER A 129 -5.87 2.05 4.69
CA SER A 129 -6.48 0.83 5.26
C SER A 129 -6.45 0.77 6.78
N GLU A 130 -5.69 1.64 7.46
CA GLU A 130 -5.66 1.75 8.92
C GLU A 130 -6.71 2.72 9.46
N CYS A 131 -7.32 3.53 8.60
CA CYS A 131 -8.35 4.46 9.00
C CYS A 131 -9.64 3.72 9.39
N PRO A 132 -10.37 4.20 10.41
CA PRO A 132 -11.75 3.79 10.63
C PRO A 132 -12.56 3.96 9.34
N ALA A 133 -13.26 2.90 8.95
CA ALA A 133 -14.15 2.85 7.79
C ALA A 133 -15.18 1.74 8.00
N ARG A 134 -16.19 1.69 7.12
CA ARG A 134 -17.09 0.53 7.05
C ARG A 134 -16.34 -0.73 6.60
N PRO A 135 -16.90 -1.93 6.84
CA PRO A 135 -16.33 -3.16 6.30
C PRO A 135 -16.12 -3.08 4.78
N TRP A 136 -15.05 -3.68 4.28
CA TRP A 136 -14.71 -3.68 2.86
C TRP A 136 -15.89 -4.12 1.98
N GLY A 137 -16.22 -3.30 0.99
CA GLY A 137 -17.31 -3.54 0.05
C GLY A 137 -18.73 -3.29 0.60
N ASP A 138 -18.88 -2.92 1.88
CA ASP A 138 -20.15 -2.46 2.45
C ASP A 138 -20.28 -0.95 2.27
N HIS A 139 -21.06 -0.54 1.27
CA HIS A 139 -21.32 0.86 0.95
C HIS A 139 -22.74 1.07 0.42
N ASN A 140 -23.24 2.30 0.51
CA ASN A 140 -24.50 2.73 -0.15
C ASN A 140 -24.25 3.65 -1.35
N CYS A 141 -22.99 3.94 -1.67
CA CYS A 141 -22.61 4.89 -2.72
C CYS A 141 -22.71 4.33 -4.14
N TYR A 142 -22.74 5.23 -5.12
CA TYR A 142 -22.51 4.95 -6.55
C TYR A 142 -21.29 5.71 -7.07
N HIS A 143 -20.74 5.35 -8.24
CA HIS A 143 -19.51 5.99 -8.76
C HIS A 143 -19.60 7.49 -9.07
N GLY A 144 -20.75 8.14 -8.91
CA GLY A 144 -20.79 9.60 -8.88
C GLY A 144 -20.22 10.18 -7.59
N GLU A 145 -20.04 9.35 -6.58
CA GLU A 145 -19.59 9.68 -5.23
C GLU A 145 -18.15 9.24 -4.98
N ASP A 146 -17.38 8.89 -6.02
CA ASP A 146 -15.99 8.49 -5.83
C ASP A 146 -15.13 9.66 -5.33
N ALA A 147 -14.37 9.39 -4.26
CA ALA A 147 -13.44 10.30 -3.62
C ALA A 147 -12.18 10.56 -4.45
N SER A 148 -11.54 11.69 -4.20
CA SER A 148 -10.32 12.11 -4.87
C SER A 148 -9.37 12.79 -3.91
N ALA A 149 -8.07 12.79 -4.26
CA ALA A 149 -7.04 13.52 -3.54
C ALA A 149 -6.21 14.37 -4.50
N VAL A 150 -5.77 15.53 -4.02
CA VAL A 150 -4.78 16.38 -4.67
C VAL A 150 -3.70 16.71 -3.65
N CYS A 151 -2.47 16.30 -3.93
CA CYS A 151 -1.31 16.51 -3.07
C CYS A 151 -0.44 17.65 -3.59
N SER A 152 0.50 18.11 -2.76
CA SER A 152 1.45 19.17 -3.13
C SER A 152 2.44 18.75 -4.21
N GLY A 153 2.69 17.44 -4.35
CA GLY A 153 3.62 16.88 -5.32
C GLY A 153 5.09 17.04 -4.95
N ASN A 154 5.38 17.54 -3.75
CA ASN A 154 6.73 17.62 -3.19
C ASN A 154 6.95 16.41 -2.27
N PRO A 155 7.89 15.51 -2.58
CA PRO A 155 8.25 14.42 -1.67
C PRO A 155 8.88 14.93 -0.36
#